data_AF-A0AAN8DFQ5-F1
#
_entry.id   AF-A0AAN8DFQ5-F1
#
_cell.length_a   1.000
_cell.length_b   1.000
_cell.length_c   1.000
_cell.angle_alpha   90.00
_cell.angle_beta   90.00
_cell.angle_gamma   90.00
#
_symmetry.space_group_name_H-M   'P 1'
#
loop_
_entity.id
_entity.type
_entity.pdbx_description
1 polymer ?
#
loop_
_entity_poly.entity_id
_entity_poly.type
_entity_poly.pdbx_seq_one_letter_code
_entity_poly.pdbx_strand_id
1 'polypeptide(L)'
;MSMGGAIATMIDTVTGTHATFLSGPVMTANLNINYRRPIPLGSTVLLESSLEKKEGRKTFITCRVTSTDGSKLHTETSALFLSITASHLLGG
;
A
#
# COMPACT_ATOMS: atom_id res chain seq x y z
N MET A 1 13.82 7.60 -10.99
CA MET A 1 12.73 6.72 -10.53
C MET A 1 11.82 6.46 -11.72
N SER A 2 11.56 5.21 -12.10
CA SER A 2 10.58 4.91 -13.16
C SER A 2 9.16 5.29 -12.70
N MET A 3 8.22 5.55 -13.60
CA MET A 3 6.84 5.86 -13.21
C MET A 3 6.22 4.75 -12.35
N GLY A 4 6.54 3.48 -12.63
CA GLY A 4 6.13 2.35 -11.79
C GLY A 4 6.68 2.45 -10.36
N GLY A 5 7.96 2.78 -10.20
CA GLY A 5 8.56 2.95 -8.87
C GLY A 5 7.89 4.06 -8.05
N ALA A 6 7.57 5.19 -8.67
CA ALA A 6 6.88 6.29 -7.99
C ALA A 6 5.48 5.88 -7.49
N ILE A 7 4.73 5.15 -8.32
CA ILE A 7 3.41 4.62 -7.96
C ILE A 7 3.55 3.61 -6.81
N ALA A 8 4.52 2.70 -6.87
CA ALA A 8 4.79 1.75 -5.81
C ALA A 8 5.09 2.45 -4.47
N THR A 9 5.91 3.50 -4.47
CA THR A 9 6.22 4.29 -3.26
C THR A 9 4.98 4.95 -2.67
N MET A 10 4.10 5.52 -3.51
CA MET A 10 2.84 6.12 -3.02
C MET A 10 1.92 5.06 -2.41
N ILE A 11 1.80 3.90 -3.06
CA ILE A 11 0.97 2.79 -2.56
C ILE A 11 1.53 2.25 -1.24
N ASP A 12 2.85 2.04 -1.14
CA ASP A 12 3.50 1.60 0.10
C ASP A 12 3.27 2.61 1.24
N THR A 13 3.39 3.91 0.96
CA THR A 13 3.15 4.96 1.96
C THR A 13 1.70 4.96 2.45
N VAL A 14 0.72 4.91 1.55
CA VAL A 14 -0.71 4.92 1.91
C VAL A 14 -1.08 3.66 2.68
N THR A 15 -0.71 2.48 2.16
CA THR A 15 -1.05 1.20 2.80
C THR A 15 -0.28 0.99 4.11
N GLY A 16 0.99 1.43 4.18
CA GLY A 16 1.80 1.39 5.39
C GLY A 16 1.27 2.32 6.48
N THR A 17 0.81 3.52 6.11
CA THR A 17 0.14 4.44 7.05
C THR A 17 -1.15 3.82 7.59
N HIS A 18 -1.96 3.22 6.71
CA HIS A 18 -3.20 2.54 7.11
C HIS A 18 -2.92 1.35 8.04
N ALA A 19 -1.93 0.52 7.72
CA ALA A 19 -1.50 -0.57 8.60
C ALA A 19 -0.97 -0.06 9.94
N THR A 20 -0.22 1.05 9.93
CA THR A 20 0.30 1.68 11.14
C THR A 20 -0.82 2.15 12.06
N PHE A 21 -1.85 2.77 11.49
CA PHE A 21 -3.04 3.21 12.23
C PHE A 21 -3.79 2.05 12.90
N LEU A 22 -3.82 0.87 12.27
CA LEU A 22 -4.55 -0.29 12.77
C LEU A 22 -3.74 -1.19 13.71
N SER A 23 -2.41 -1.17 13.62
CA SER A 23 -1.55 -2.17 14.25
C SER A 23 -0.32 -1.61 14.97
N GLY A 24 -0.17 -0.27 15.03
CA GLY A 24 1.03 0.37 15.57
C GLY A 24 2.22 0.24 14.61
N PRO A 25 3.47 0.27 15.09
CA PRO A 25 4.64 0.12 14.23
C PRO A 25 4.57 -1.16 13.38
N VAL A 26 4.74 -1.02 12.07
CA VAL A 26 4.70 -2.12 11.09
C VAL A 26 5.84 -2.02 10.09
N MET A 27 6.15 -3.13 9.44
CA MET A 27 7.04 -3.21 8.28
C MET A 27 6.32 -3.89 7.12
N THR A 28 6.58 -3.43 5.89
CA THR A 28 6.08 -4.06 4.66
C THR A 28 6.75 -5.43 4.50
N ALA A 29 5.97 -6.50 4.48
CA ALA A 29 6.46 -7.86 4.25
C ALA A 29 6.20 -8.35 2.81
N ASN A 30 5.10 -7.90 2.20
CA ASN A 30 4.82 -8.13 0.80
C ASN A 30 4.05 -6.95 0.21
N LEU A 31 4.41 -6.56 -1.02
CA LEU A 31 3.71 -5.56 -1.80
C LEU A 31 3.58 -6.07 -3.23
N ASN A 32 2.38 -6.55 -3.60
CA ASN A 32 2.11 -7.12 -4.91
C ASN A 32 1.25 -6.16 -5.74
N ILE A 33 1.82 -5.60 -6.80
CA ILE A 33 1.22 -4.51 -7.58
C ILE A 33 0.94 -4.97 -9.01
N ASN A 34 -0.32 -4.87 -9.41
CA ASN A 34 -0.77 -5.13 -10.78
C ASN A 34 -1.01 -3.80 -11.51
N TYR A 35 -0.10 -3.40 -12.39
CA TYR A 35 -0.26 -2.22 -13.25
C TYR A 35 -1.17 -2.55 -14.42
N ARG A 36 -2.44 -2.14 -14.34
CA ARG A 36 -3.47 -2.41 -15.36
C ARG A 36 -3.39 -1.43 -16.52
N ARG A 37 -3.11 -0.16 -16.23
CA ARG A 37 -3.07 0.95 -17.21
C ARG A 37 -2.00 1.97 -16.80
N PRO A 38 -1.39 2.67 -17.76
CA PRO A 38 -0.48 3.76 -17.46
C PRO A 38 -1.22 4.95 -16.86
N ILE A 39 -0.62 5.59 -15.87
CA ILE A 39 -1.08 6.87 -15.32
C ILE A 39 -0.43 8.01 -16.11
N PRO A 40 -1.20 8.86 -16.81
CA PRO A 40 -0.64 9.99 -17.54
C PRO A 40 0.09 10.96 -16.60
N LEU A 41 1.24 11.48 -17.05
CA LEU A 41 1.96 12.54 -16.32
C LEU A 41 1.06 13.78 -16.16
N GLY A 42 1.14 14.41 -14.99
CA GLY A 42 0.33 15.60 -14.66
C GLY A 42 -1.14 15.30 -14.35
N SER A 43 -1.57 14.03 -14.37
CA SER A 43 -2.93 13.64 -13.96
C SER A 43 -3.04 13.46 -12.44
N THR A 44 -4.25 13.64 -11.92
CA THR A 44 -4.62 13.31 -10.54
C THR A 44 -5.27 11.93 -10.50
N VAL A 45 -4.90 11.13 -9.51
CA VAL A 45 -5.48 9.80 -9.25
C VAL A 45 -5.94 9.70 -7.80
N LEU A 46 -6.89 8.83 -7.55
CA LEU A 46 -7.37 8.48 -6.21
C LEU A 46 -6.72 7.16 -5.79
N LEU A 47 -6.12 7.15 -4.60
CA LEU A 47 -5.63 5.94 -3.93
C LEU A 47 -6.60 5.61 -2.81
N GLU A 48 -7.28 4.47 -2.91
CA GLU A 48 -8.18 3.97 -1.87
C GLU A 48 -7.58 2.70 -1.28
N SER A 49 -7.37 2.68 0.03
CA SER A 49 -6.85 1.51 0.75
C SER A 49 -7.86 0.99 1.74
N SER A 50 -7.99 -0.33 1.81
CA SER A 50 -8.99 -1.01 2.64
C SER A 50 -8.34 -2.17 3.41
N LEU A 51 -8.66 -2.28 4.70
CA LEU A 51 -8.32 -3.47 5.48
C LEU A 51 -9.11 -4.65 4.94
N GLU A 52 -8.40 -5.69 4.49
CA GLU A 52 -9.02 -6.94 4.07
C GLU A 52 -9.21 -7.87 5.27
N LYS A 53 -8.15 -8.08 6.04
CA LYS A 53 -8.17 -8.88 7.28
C LYS A 53 -6.94 -8.64 8.16
N LYS A 54 -7.04 -9.06 9.41
CA LYS A 54 -5.93 -9.08 10.38
C LYS A 54 -5.84 -10.45 11.05
N GLU A 55 -4.63 -11.01 11.07
CA GLU A 55 -4.36 -12.34 11.62
C GLU A 55 -3.10 -12.29 12.50
N GLY A 56 -3.28 -12.15 13.81
CA GLY A 56 -2.17 -11.96 14.76
C GLY A 56 -1.34 -10.72 14.41
N ARG A 57 -0.07 -10.92 14.01
CA ARG A 57 0.84 -9.84 13.59
C ARG A 57 0.65 -9.40 12.14
N LYS A 58 -0.14 -10.11 11.34
CA LYS A 58 -0.34 -9.84 9.92
C LYS A 58 -1.50 -8.88 9.70
N THR A 59 -1.28 -7.80 8.99
CA THR A 59 -2.32 -6.86 8.53
C THR A 59 -2.33 -6.89 7.00
N PHE A 60 -3.44 -7.35 6.42
CA PHE A 60 -3.63 -7.47 4.97
C PHE A 60 -4.43 -6.27 4.49
N ILE A 61 -3.85 -5.50 3.57
CA ILE A 61 -4.46 -4.28 3.03
C ILE A 61 -4.52 -4.40 1.51
N THR A 62 -5.65 -4.03 0.95
CA THR A 62 -5.78 -3.84 -0.49
C THR A 62 -5.71 -2.35 -0.82
N CYS A 63 -5.25 -2.03 -2.02
CA CYS A 63 -5.26 -0.67 -2.53
C CYS A 63 -5.66 -0.64 -4.00
N ARG A 64 -6.48 0.34 -4.39
CA ARG A 64 -6.88 0.61 -5.77
C ARG A 64 -6.43 2.01 -6.13
N VAL A 65 -5.85 2.15 -7.33
CA VAL A 65 -5.52 3.45 -7.91
C VAL A 65 -6.44 3.70 -9.09
N THR A 66 -7.27 4.73 -8.99
CA THR A 66 -8.28 5.06 -10.00
C THR A 66 -8.14 6.50 -10.49
N SER A 67 -8.75 6.82 -11.62
CA SER A 67 -9.06 8.21 -11.97
C SER A 67 -9.98 8.82 -10.92
N THR A 68 -9.94 10.15 -10.76
CA THR A 68 -10.74 10.87 -9.75
C THR A 68 -12.25 10.68 -9.88
N ASP A 69 -12.74 10.37 -11.07
CA ASP A 69 -14.13 10.03 -11.36
C ASP A 69 -14.46 8.53 -11.19
N GLY A 70 -13.48 7.73 -10.77
CA GLY A 70 -13.59 6.27 -10.63
C GLY A 70 -13.66 5.49 -11.94
N SER A 71 -13.70 6.15 -13.11
CA SER A 71 -13.99 5.50 -14.40
C SER A 71 -12.87 4.57 -14.89
N LYS A 72 -11.63 4.81 -14.45
CA LYS A 72 -10.45 4.05 -14.87
C LYS A 72 -9.72 3.51 -13.67
N LEU A 73 -9.53 2.20 -13.66
CA LEU A 73 -8.60 1.51 -12.75
C LEU A 73 -7.21 1.46 -13.39
N HIS A 74 -6.22 2.02 -12.71
CA HIS A 74 -4.82 2.04 -13.12
C HIS A 74 -4.01 0.94 -12.46
N THR A 75 -4.27 0.68 -11.17
CA THR A 75 -3.48 -0.26 -10.39
C THR A 75 -4.34 -0.94 -9.33
N GLU A 76 -4.11 -2.23 -9.10
CA GLU A 76 -4.65 -2.99 -7.97
C GLU A 76 -3.48 -3.58 -7.18
N THR A 77 -3.59 -3.54 -5.85
CA THR A 77 -2.52 -3.99 -4.96
C THR A 77 -3.08 -4.81 -3.81
N SER A 78 -2.35 -5.87 -3.47
CA SER A 78 -2.43 -6.52 -2.17
C SER A 78 -1.11 -6.29 -1.42
N ALA A 79 -1.22 -5.92 -0.15
CA ALA A 79 -0.10 -5.61 0.72
C ALA A 79 -0.23 -6.36 2.04
N LEU A 80 0.88 -6.87 2.53
CA LEU A 80 0.99 -7.51 3.83
C LEU A 80 1.99 -6.74 4.69
N PHE A 81 1.51 -6.31 5.85
CA PHE A 81 2.30 -5.66 6.88
C PHE A 81 2.43 -6.54 8.11
N LEU A 82 3.61 -6.55 8.72
CA LEU A 82 3.87 -7.23 9.98
C LEU A 82 4.05 -6.20 11.09
N SER A 83 3.30 -6.34 12.19
CA SER A 83 3.53 -5.53 13.38
C SER A 83 4.83 -5.91 14.06
N ILE A 84 5.56 -4.88 14.50
CA ILE A 84 6.86 -5.01 15.16
C ILE A 84 6.82 -4.40 16.55
N THR A 85 7.56 -5.01 17.47
CA THR A 85 7.82 -4.48 18.82
C THR A 85 9.19 -3.82 18.87
N ALA A 86 9.40 -2.90 19.83
CA ALA A 86 10.67 -2.21 20.03
C ALA A 86 11.89 -3.17 20.13
N SER A 87 11.70 -4.36 20.71
CA SER A 87 12.73 -5.39 20.80
C SER A 87 13.22 -5.90 19.44
N HIS A 88 12.36 -5.91 18.40
CA HIS A 88 12.75 -6.29 17.05
C HIS A 88 13.56 -5.20 16.33
N LEU A 89 13.43 -3.93 16.74
CA LEU A 89 14.16 -2.81 16.14
C LEU A 89 15.54 -2.59 16.77
N LEU A 90 15.71 -2.98 18.03
CA LEU A 90 16.92 -2.72 18.82
C LEU A 90 17.81 -3.97 19.02
N GLY A 91 17.35 -5.15 18.62
CA GLY A 91 18.03 -6.44 18.84
C GLY A 91 18.75 -7.02 17.62
N GLY A 92 19.15 -6.17 16.66
CA GLY A 92 19.97 -6.56 15.50
C GLY A 92 21.46 -6.58 15.83
#